data_AF-A0A840DSF0-F1
#
_entry.id   AF-A0A840DSF0-F1
#
_cell.length_a   1.000
_cell.length_b   1.000
_cell.length_c   1.000
_cell.angle_alpha   90.00
_cell.angle_beta   90.00
_cell.angle_gamma   90.00
#
_symmetry.space_group_name_H-M   'P 1'
#
loop_
_entity.id
_entity.type
_entity.pdbx_description
1 polymer ?
#
loop_
_entity_poly.entity_id
_entity_poly.type
_entity_poly.pdbx_seq_one_letter_code
_entity_poly.pdbx_strand_id
1 'polypeptide(L)'
;MGKISYIEHLEEWQRSFHFFRRINVRFCETDMFGHLNNTVPFIYFEEVRTEFLQSLGFMDYWTSKESSEIPVVADLQCDFLKQVFFGDELYVYVKVHDIGRSSVDLHYMAKKDNKEVVFVGRGTLVQINKHTGKSVPWSDEMRQKLQQSQTMLVI
;
A
#
# COMPACT_ATOMS: atom_id res chain seq x y z
N MET A 1 10.58 19.77 3.53
CA MET A 1 10.56 18.44 2.88
C MET A 1 10.87 18.66 1.42
N GLY A 2 11.72 17.81 0.82
CA GLY A 2 11.95 17.84 -0.63
C GLY A 2 10.63 17.60 -1.38
N LYS A 3 10.51 18.10 -2.61
CA LYS A 3 9.33 17.89 -3.45
C LYS A 3 9.22 16.41 -3.79
N ILE A 4 8.19 15.73 -3.27
CA ILE A 4 7.87 14.35 -3.65
C ILE A 4 7.15 14.43 -5.00
N SER A 5 7.73 13.81 -6.03
CA SER A 5 7.38 14.09 -7.44
C SER A 5 5.93 13.77 -7.81
N TYR A 6 5.30 12.83 -7.12
CA TYR A 6 3.94 12.36 -7.36
C TYR A 6 2.92 12.89 -6.32
N ILE A 7 3.32 13.85 -5.49
CA ILE A 7 2.45 14.49 -4.49
C ILE A 7 2.44 16.00 -4.74
N GLU A 8 1.36 16.50 -5.34
CA GLU A 8 1.19 17.93 -5.62
C GLU A 8 0.68 18.71 -4.40
N HIS A 9 -0.46 18.27 -3.84
CA HIS A 9 -1.11 18.90 -2.70
C HIS A 9 -1.04 17.99 -1.47
N LEU A 10 0.02 18.16 -0.65
CA LEU A 10 0.31 17.24 0.45
C LEU A 10 -0.85 17.08 1.44
N GLU A 11 -1.52 18.18 1.85
CA GLU A 11 -2.60 18.10 2.83
C GLU A 11 -3.81 17.33 2.31
N GLU A 12 -4.26 17.62 1.09
CA GLU A 12 -5.36 16.90 0.42
C GLU A 12 -4.99 15.43 0.18
N TRP A 13 -3.74 15.20 -0.23
CA TRP A 13 -3.23 13.85 -0.41
C TRP A 13 -3.20 13.06 0.90
N GLN A 14 -2.85 13.67 2.03
CA GLN A 14 -2.90 13.00 3.33
C GLN A 14 -4.34 12.70 3.78
N ARG A 15 -5.28 13.63 3.55
CA ARG A 15 -6.68 13.50 3.98
C ARG A 15 -7.48 12.46 3.21
N SER A 16 -7.00 12.06 2.03
CA SER A 16 -7.63 11.03 1.19
C SER A 16 -7.20 9.60 1.55
N PHE A 17 -6.43 9.39 2.62
CA PHE A 17 -6.20 8.07 3.17
C PHE A 17 -7.24 7.72 4.23
N HIS A 18 -7.90 6.58 4.06
CA HIS A 18 -8.94 6.11 4.98
C HIS A 18 -8.65 4.74 5.60
N PHE A 19 -7.78 3.94 4.97
CA PHE A 19 -7.39 2.62 5.49
C PHE A 19 -5.95 2.67 6.02
N PHE A 20 -5.73 2.08 7.20
CA PHE A 20 -4.40 1.97 7.79
C PHE A 20 -4.24 0.75 8.69
N ARG A 21 -2.99 0.40 8.94
CA ARG A 21 -2.57 -0.58 9.91
C ARG A 21 -1.60 0.05 10.92
N ARG A 22 -1.75 -0.30 12.20
CA ARG A 22 -0.78 0.04 13.25
C ARG A 22 0.30 -1.02 13.32
N ILE A 23 1.56 -0.60 13.23
CA ILE A 23 2.74 -1.47 13.23
C ILE A 23 3.74 -0.92 14.26
N ASN A 24 4.20 -1.77 15.16
CA ASN A 24 5.29 -1.45 16.08
C ASN A 24 6.61 -1.94 15.48
N VAL A 25 7.60 -1.05 15.43
CA VAL A 25 8.92 -1.39 14.88
C VAL A 25 9.64 -2.38 15.78
N ARG A 26 10.00 -3.53 15.21
CA ARG A 26 10.65 -4.64 15.91
C ARG A 26 12.16 -4.47 15.90
N PHE A 27 12.84 -5.06 16.88
CA PHE A 27 14.29 -4.98 16.97
C PHE A 27 15.00 -5.57 15.73
N CYS A 28 14.48 -6.67 15.17
CA CYS A 28 15.02 -7.29 13.97
C CYS A 28 14.83 -6.47 12.68
N GLU A 29 14.05 -5.38 12.74
CA GLU A 29 13.77 -4.51 11.60
C GLU A 29 14.72 -3.29 11.56
N THR A 30 15.51 -3.06 12.61
CA THR A 30 16.59 -2.08 12.60
C THR A 30 17.88 -2.68 12.10
N ASP A 31 18.73 -1.86 11.46
CA ASP A 31 20.06 -2.29 11.02
C ASP A 31 21.19 -1.78 11.92
N MET A 32 22.43 -2.08 11.53
CA MET A 32 23.64 -1.71 12.27
C MET A 32 23.80 -0.19 12.47
N PHE A 33 23.09 0.63 11.69
CA PHE A 33 23.11 2.09 11.84
C PHE A 33 22.10 2.59 12.89
N GLY A 34 21.32 1.70 13.51
CA GLY A 34 20.48 1.99 14.67
C GLY A 34 19.09 2.52 14.33
N HIS A 35 18.71 2.53 13.05
CA HIS A 35 17.37 2.93 12.59
C HIS A 35 16.73 1.80 11.77
N LEU A 36 15.44 1.96 11.48
CA LEU A 36 14.68 1.07 10.60
C LEU A 36 15.44 0.86 9.29
N ASN A 37 15.62 -0.40 8.91
CA ASN A 37 16.31 -0.73 7.67
C ASN A 37 15.45 -0.30 6.47
N ASN A 38 16.11 0.22 5.43
CA ASN A 38 15.42 0.76 4.25
C ASN A 38 14.57 -0.28 3.48
N THR A 39 14.81 -1.58 3.65
CA THR A 39 14.01 -2.62 3.01
C THR A 39 12.67 -2.86 3.73
N VAL A 40 12.56 -2.51 5.01
CA VAL A 40 11.42 -2.86 5.85
C VAL A 40 10.13 -2.12 5.46
N PRO A 41 10.13 -0.83 5.07
CA PRO A 41 8.90 -0.17 4.63
C PRO A 41 8.14 -0.90 3.51
N PHE A 42 8.83 -1.67 2.66
CA PHE A 42 8.16 -2.48 1.62
C PHE A 42 7.37 -3.66 2.22
N ILE A 43 7.85 -4.24 3.32
CA ILE A 43 7.11 -5.25 4.11
C ILE A 43 5.86 -4.61 4.72
N TYR A 44 5.99 -3.41 5.28
CA TYR A 44 4.84 -2.69 5.85
C TYR A 44 3.82 -2.29 4.78
N PHE A 45 4.27 -1.89 3.59
CA PHE A 45 3.39 -1.64 2.44
C PHE A 45 2.65 -2.90 2.00
N GLU A 46 3.32 -4.06 2.02
CA GLU A 46 2.68 -5.34 1.76
C GLU A 46 1.64 -5.71 2.81
N GLU A 47 1.95 -5.55 4.11
CA GLU A 47 1.04 -5.85 5.21
C GLU A 47 -0.26 -5.04 5.09
N VAL A 48 -0.14 -3.70 5.02
CA VAL A 48 -1.33 -2.84 4.90
C VAL A 48 -2.08 -3.06 3.59
N ARG A 49 -1.37 -3.30 2.48
CA ARG A 49 -2.01 -3.58 1.18
C ARG A 49 -2.79 -4.89 1.23
N THR A 50 -2.25 -5.92 1.86
CA THR A 50 -2.90 -7.23 1.96
C THR A 50 -4.17 -7.13 2.79
N GLU A 51 -4.13 -6.46 3.94
CA GLU A 51 -5.33 -6.21 4.75
C GLU A 51 -6.37 -5.35 4.00
N PHE A 52 -5.93 -4.33 3.29
CA PHE A 52 -6.80 -3.49 2.46
C PHE A 52 -7.50 -4.33 1.37
N LEU A 53 -6.76 -5.14 0.61
CA LEU A 53 -7.33 -5.98 -0.45
C LEU A 53 -8.21 -7.11 0.11
N GLN A 54 -7.88 -7.63 1.29
CA GLN A 54 -8.74 -8.56 2.03
C GLN A 54 -10.07 -7.90 2.40
N SER A 55 -10.06 -6.65 2.84
CA SER A 55 -11.29 -5.91 3.16
C SER A 55 -12.22 -5.71 1.95
N LEU A 56 -11.67 -5.73 0.73
CA LEU A 56 -12.42 -5.70 -0.52
C LEU A 56 -12.86 -7.11 -1.00
N GLY A 57 -12.45 -8.17 -0.30
CA GLY A 57 -12.72 -9.57 -0.66
C GLY A 57 -11.83 -10.10 -1.79
N PHE A 58 -10.77 -9.38 -2.19
CA PHE A 58 -9.95 -9.77 -3.34
C PHE A 58 -9.02 -10.93 -3.00
N MET A 59 -8.52 -10.96 -1.77
CA MET A 59 -7.67 -12.06 -1.29
C MET A 59 -8.42 -13.40 -1.30
N ASP A 60 -9.69 -13.42 -0.90
CA ASP A 60 -10.53 -14.63 -0.96
C ASP A 60 -10.72 -15.11 -2.40
N TYR A 61 -10.93 -14.17 -3.33
CA TYR A 61 -11.02 -14.47 -4.75
C TYR A 61 -9.73 -15.07 -5.29
N TRP A 62 -8.58 -14.40 -5.12
CA TRP A 62 -7.30 -14.85 -5.67
C TRP A 62 -6.76 -16.14 -5.04
N THR A 63 -7.06 -16.38 -3.76
CA THR A 63 -6.62 -17.61 -3.06
C THR A 63 -7.58 -18.80 -3.26
N SER A 64 -8.75 -18.57 -3.87
CA SER A 64 -9.67 -19.65 -4.21
C SER A 64 -9.03 -20.63 -5.21
N LYS A 65 -9.41 -21.92 -5.10
CA LYS A 65 -8.88 -22.97 -5.99
C LYS A 65 -9.26 -22.75 -7.45
N GLU A 66 -10.43 -22.14 -7.68
CA GLU A 66 -10.99 -21.90 -9.01
C GLU A 66 -10.40 -20.66 -9.69
N SER A 67 -9.81 -19.72 -8.92
CA SER A 67 -9.22 -18.53 -9.53
C SER A 67 -7.91 -18.86 -10.23
N SER A 68 -7.82 -18.44 -11.50
CA SER A 68 -6.58 -18.45 -12.27
C SER A 68 -5.86 -17.11 -12.23
N GLU A 69 -6.39 -16.14 -11.49
CA GLU A 69 -5.93 -14.75 -11.44
C GLU A 69 -5.19 -14.48 -10.14
N ILE A 70 -4.09 -13.74 -10.21
CA ILE A 70 -3.29 -13.34 -9.04
C ILE A 70 -2.83 -11.89 -9.17
N PRO A 71 -2.67 -11.16 -8.06
CA PRO A 71 -2.04 -9.85 -8.06
C PRO A 71 -0.52 -10.00 -8.05
N VAL A 72 0.17 -9.16 -8.82
CA VAL A 72 1.63 -9.06 -8.81
C VAL A 72 2.04 -7.60 -8.67
N VAL A 73 3.04 -7.33 -7.84
CA VAL A 73 3.64 -6.00 -7.71
C VAL A 73 4.55 -5.75 -8.93
N ALA A 74 4.16 -4.79 -9.77
CA ALA A 74 4.90 -4.42 -10.98
C ALA A 74 5.85 -3.24 -10.75
N ASP A 75 5.53 -2.35 -9.80
CA ASP A 75 6.36 -1.23 -9.35
C ASP A 75 6.19 -1.04 -7.85
N LEU A 76 7.26 -0.64 -7.17
CA LEU A 76 7.21 -0.26 -5.76
C LEU A 76 8.37 0.70 -5.43
N GLN A 77 8.03 1.83 -4.82
CA GLN A 77 8.98 2.88 -4.48
C GLN A 77 8.64 3.49 -3.11
N CYS A 78 9.68 3.92 -2.39
CA CYS A 78 9.58 4.56 -1.08
C CYS A 78 10.47 5.80 -1.02
N ASP A 79 9.94 6.91 -0.52
CA ASP A 79 10.69 8.11 -0.16
C ASP A 79 10.81 8.18 1.37
N PHE A 80 12.05 8.15 1.86
CA PHE A 80 12.38 8.23 3.28
C PHE A 80 12.52 9.69 3.70
N LEU A 81 11.64 10.15 4.59
CA LEU A 81 11.56 11.56 4.96
C LEU A 81 12.21 11.83 6.33
N LYS A 82 12.06 10.88 7.26
CA LYS A 82 12.61 10.92 8.62
C LYS A 82 13.03 9.53 9.07
N GLN A 83 14.00 9.47 9.97
CA GLN A 83 14.42 8.22 10.59
C GLN A 83 13.33 7.68 11.52
N VAL A 84 13.25 6.36 11.59
CA VAL A 84 12.35 5.59 12.46
C VAL A 84 13.21 4.65 13.29
N PHE A 85 12.86 4.45 14.55
CA PHE A 85 13.65 3.70 15.51
C PHE A 85 12.89 2.51 16.09
N PHE A 86 13.63 1.61 16.74
CA PHE A 86 13.04 0.50 17.49
C PHE A 86 12.00 1.02 18.51
N GLY A 87 10.84 0.36 18.54
CA GLY A 87 9.76 0.70 19.48
C GLY A 87 8.85 1.85 19.02
N ASP A 88 9.14 2.53 17.92
CA ASP A 88 8.21 3.52 17.34
C ASP A 88 6.89 2.84 16.91
N GLU A 89 5.76 3.48 17.21
CA GLU A 89 4.44 3.10 16.68
C GLU A 89 4.19 3.83 15.35
N LEU A 90 3.99 3.06 14.29
CA LEU A 90 3.67 3.57 12.96
C LEU A 90 2.22 3.29 12.59
N TYR A 91 1.60 4.28 11.96
CA TYR A 91 0.31 4.18 11.27
C TYR A 91 0.64 4.16 9.79
N VAL A 92 0.57 2.98 9.18
CA VAL A 92 0.89 2.77 7.76
C VAL A 92 -0.42 2.74 6.99
N TYR A 93 -0.59 3.69 6.09
CA TYR A 93 -1.79 3.93 5.30
C TYR A 93 -1.61 3.43 3.87
N VAL A 94 -2.72 3.04 3.25
CA VAL A 94 -2.81 2.73 1.82
C VAL A 94 -4.07 3.34 1.23
N LYS A 95 -4.01 3.76 -0.03
CA LYS A 95 -5.19 4.15 -0.81
C LYS A 95 -4.99 3.83 -2.29
N VAL A 96 -6.11 3.69 -3.00
CA VAL A 96 -6.12 3.64 -4.47
C VAL A 96 -5.88 5.03 -5.04
N HIS A 97 -4.87 5.16 -5.90
CA HIS A 97 -4.56 6.39 -6.62
C HIS A 97 -5.22 6.42 -8.00
N ASP A 98 -4.96 5.41 -8.82
CA ASP A 98 -5.51 5.28 -10.18
C ASP A 98 -5.84 3.83 -10.52
N ILE A 99 -6.84 3.62 -11.39
CA ILE A 99 -7.35 2.28 -11.75
C ILE A 99 -7.25 2.12 -13.27
N GLY A 100 -6.27 1.32 -13.70
CA GLY A 100 -6.10 0.91 -15.09
C GLY A 100 -7.02 -0.23 -15.49
N ARG A 101 -6.79 -0.81 -16.67
CA ARG A 101 -7.57 -1.95 -17.19
C ARG A 101 -7.34 -3.23 -16.38
N SER A 102 -6.08 -3.52 -16.06
CA SER A 102 -5.62 -4.71 -15.33
C SER A 102 -4.66 -4.35 -14.20
N SER A 103 -4.51 -3.05 -13.92
CA SER A 103 -3.59 -2.52 -12.93
C SER A 103 -4.30 -1.58 -11.97
N VAL A 104 -3.75 -1.42 -10.77
CA VAL A 104 -4.15 -0.40 -9.81
C VAL A 104 -2.90 0.20 -9.19
N ASP A 105 -2.82 1.52 -9.23
CA ASP A 105 -1.78 2.29 -8.58
C ASP A 105 -2.22 2.61 -7.15
N LEU A 106 -1.33 2.34 -6.20
CA LEU A 106 -1.54 2.54 -4.78
C LEU A 106 -0.54 3.58 -4.28
N HIS A 107 -1.02 4.43 -3.37
CA HIS A 107 -0.16 5.31 -2.58
C HIS A 107 -0.07 4.79 -1.15
N TYR A 108 1.07 5.04 -0.52
CA TYR A 108 1.38 4.68 0.86
C TYR A 108 1.87 5.88 1.64
N MET A 109 1.56 5.89 2.93
CA MET A 109 2.04 6.90 3.88
C MET A 109 2.24 6.25 5.23
N ALA A 110 3.38 6.49 5.88
CA ALA A 110 3.56 6.12 7.28
C ALA A 110 3.66 7.35 8.17
N LYS A 111 2.91 7.33 9.26
CA LYS A 111 2.97 8.34 10.33
C LYS A 111 3.46 7.74 11.62
N LYS A 112 4.47 8.33 12.24
CA LYS A 112 4.82 8.04 13.64
C LYS A 112 3.83 8.71 14.58
N ASP A 113 3.34 7.96 15.57
CA ASP A 113 2.35 8.40 16.57
C ASP A 113 1.09 9.04 15.95
N ASN A 114 0.73 8.64 14.73
CA ASN A 114 -0.32 9.23 13.90
C ASN A 114 -0.23 10.77 13.71
N LYS A 115 0.98 11.33 13.77
CA LYS A 115 1.20 12.79 13.67
C LYS A 115 2.17 13.14 12.57
N GLU A 116 3.35 12.51 12.62
CA GLU A 116 4.49 12.92 11.80
C GLU A 116 4.70 11.95 10.64
N VAL A 117 4.63 12.43 9.40
CA VAL A 117 4.94 11.60 8.22
C VAL A 117 6.44 11.30 8.20
N VAL A 118 6.78 10.00 8.19
CA VAL A 118 8.16 9.51 8.27
C VAL A 118 8.67 8.92 6.96
N PHE A 119 7.80 8.28 6.18
CA PHE A 119 8.06 7.86 4.81
C PHE A 119 6.76 7.76 4.03
N VAL A 120 6.86 7.88 2.71
CA VAL A 120 5.75 7.71 1.78
C VAL A 120 6.16 6.77 0.67
N GLY A 121 5.20 6.23 -0.05
CA GLY A 121 5.50 5.37 -1.19
C GLY A 121 4.40 5.36 -2.23
N ARG A 122 4.71 4.70 -3.33
CA ARG A 122 3.76 4.34 -4.38
C ARG A 122 4.09 2.96 -4.92
N GLY A 123 3.12 2.31 -5.52
CA GLY A 123 3.37 1.07 -6.23
C GLY A 123 2.21 0.69 -7.12
N THR A 124 2.48 -0.18 -8.09
CA THR A 124 1.49 -0.67 -9.04
C THR A 124 1.27 -2.15 -8.81
N LEU A 125 0.02 -2.55 -8.58
CA LEU A 125 -0.40 -3.94 -8.71
C LEU A 125 -0.93 -4.20 -10.11
N VAL A 126 -0.61 -5.37 -10.66
CA VAL A 126 -1.16 -5.87 -11.92
C VAL A 126 -1.80 -7.23 -11.67
N GLN A 127 -3.03 -7.40 -12.11
CA GLN A 127 -3.67 -8.71 -12.14
C GLN A 127 -3.21 -9.49 -13.37
N ILE A 128 -2.73 -10.70 -13.14
CA ILE A 128 -2.28 -11.61 -14.19
C ILE A 128 -2.90 -12.98 -14.04
N ASN A 129 -2.96 -13.72 -15.14
CA ASN A 129 -3.27 -15.14 -15.10
C ASN A 129 -2.02 -15.93 -14.67
N LYS A 130 -2.12 -16.70 -13.58
CA LYS A 130 -0.99 -17.42 -12.95
C LYS A 130 -0.36 -18.52 -13.82
N HIS A 131 -1.06 -18.98 -14.86
CA HIS A 131 -0.56 -20.01 -15.78
C HIS A 131 0.13 -19.42 -17.00
N THR A 132 -0.32 -18.26 -17.48
CA THR A 132 0.19 -17.66 -18.73
C THR A 132 1.10 -16.45 -18.50
N GLY A 133 1.09 -15.87 -17.30
CA GLY A 133 1.80 -14.63 -16.97
C GLY A 133 1.24 -13.37 -17.64
N LYS A 134 0.14 -13.48 -18.40
CA LYS A 134 -0.47 -12.36 -19.12
C LYS A 134 -1.43 -11.59 -18.22
N SER A 135 -1.54 -10.28 -18.45
CA SER A 135 -2.48 -9.43 -17.71
C SER A 135 -3.93 -9.83 -17.97
N VAL A 136 -4.74 -9.77 -16.91
CA VAL A 136 -6.18 -10.03 -16.95
C VAL A 136 -6.90 -8.77 -16.46
N PRO A 137 -7.90 -8.26 -17.21
CA PRO A 137 -8.65 -7.09 -16.77
C PRO A 137 -9.33 -7.31 -15.42
N TRP A 138 -9.48 -6.23 -14.65
CA TRP A 138 -10.37 -6.26 -13.48
C TRP A 138 -11.79 -6.58 -13.93
N SER A 139 -12.50 -7.42 -13.17
CA SER A 139 -13.96 -7.55 -13.36
C SER A 139 -14.66 -6.24 -13.00
N ASP A 140 -15.88 -6.03 -13.51
CA ASP A 140 -16.67 -4.84 -13.19
C ASP A 140 -16.90 -4.70 -11.69
N GLU A 141 -17.12 -5.82 -10.98
CA GLU A 141 -17.28 -5.85 -9.53
C GLU A 141 -16.01 -5.41 -8.79
N MET A 142 -14.84 -5.93 -9.20
CA MET A 142 -13.56 -5.54 -8.60
C MET A 142 -13.29 -4.05 -8.85
N ARG A 143 -13.54 -3.58 -10.08
CA ARG A 143 -13.36 -2.17 -10.43
C ARG A 143 -14.25 -1.26 -9.58
N GLN A 144 -15.51 -1.65 -9.38
CA GLN A 144 -16.44 -0.90 -8.53
C GLN A 144 -15.98 -0.84 -7.08
N LYS A 145 -15.50 -1.96 -6.50
CA LYS A 145 -14.95 -2.01 -5.14
C LYS A 145 -13.72 -1.12 -4.97
N LEU A 146 -12.80 -1.12 -5.96
CA LEU A 146 -11.65 -0.21 -5.97
C LEU A 146 -12.09 1.27 -6.01
N GLN A 147 -13.05 1.63 -6.86
CA GLN A 147 -13.56 3.00 -6.96
C GLN A 147 -14.24 3.47 -5.65
N GLN A 148 -15.06 2.60 -5.05
CA GLN A 148 -15.72 2.87 -3.78
C GLN A 148 -14.71 3.11 -2.64
N SER A 149 -13.60 2.36 -2.63
CA SER A 149 -12.54 2.55 -1.65
C SER A 149 -11.85 3.92 -1.71
N GLN A 150 -11.91 4.62 -2.86
CA GLN A 150 -11.39 5.98 -3.00
C GLN A 150 -12.27 7.05 -2.33
N THR A 151 -13.54 6.73 -2.08
CA THR A 151 -14.55 7.68 -1.59
C THR A 151 -15.07 7.36 -0.19
N MET A 152 -14.85 6.14 0.32
CA MET A 152 -15.33 5.73 1.64
C MET A 152 -14.38 6.13 2.77
N LEU A 153 -14.94 6.85 3.75
CA LEU A 153 -14.56 6.70 5.15
C LEU A 153 -14.83 5.24 5.55
N VAL A 154 -13.80 4.43 5.71
CA VAL A 154 -13.96 3.09 6.27
C VAL A 154 -14.50 3.27 7.69
N ILE A 155 -15.69 2.69 7.91
CA ILE A 155 -16.51 2.78 9.13
C ILE A 155 -15.84 2.05 10.29
#